data_AF-A0A2S3QVR0-F1
#
_entry.id   AF-A0A2S3QVR0-F1
#
_cell.length_a   1.000
_cell.length_b   1.000
_cell.length_c   1.000
_cell.angle_alpha   90.00
_cell.angle_beta   90.00
_cell.angle_gamma   90.00
#
_symmetry.space_group_name_H-M   'P 1'
#
loop_
_entity.id
_entity.type
_entity.pdbx_description
1 polymer ?
#
loop_
_entity_poly.entity_id
_entity_poly.type
_entity_poly.pdbx_seq_one_letter_code
_entity_poly.pdbx_strand_id
1 'polypeptide(L)'
;MSSDIHQIKIGLTDNHPCSYLPERKERVAVALEADMHTADNYEVLLANGFRRSGNTIYKPHCDSCHSCQPIRISVPDIELSRSQKRLLTKARSLSWSMKRNMDENWFDLYSRYIVARHRNGTMYPPKKDDFAHFSRNQWLTTQFLHIYEGQRLIAVAVTDIMDHCASAFYTFFEPEHELSLGTLAVLFQLEFCQEEKKQWLYLGYQIDECPAMNYKVRFHRHQKLVNQRWQG
;
A
#
# COMPACT_ATOMS: atom_id res chain seq x y z
N MET A 1 10.44 -32.35 18.47
CA MET A 1 11.26 -31.42 17.67
C MET A 1 11.01 -30.05 18.26
N SER A 2 12.00 -29.48 18.96
CA SER A 2 11.89 -28.12 19.49
C SER A 2 11.74 -27.19 18.29
N SER A 3 10.59 -26.53 18.15
CA SER A 3 10.50 -25.41 17.22
C SER A 3 11.41 -24.34 17.78
N ASP A 4 12.56 -24.10 17.15
CA ASP A 4 13.42 -22.99 17.54
C ASP A 4 12.57 -21.70 17.48
N ILE A 5 12.31 -21.13 18.66
CA ILE A 5 11.55 -19.90 18.77
C ILE A 5 12.45 -18.78 18.26
N HIS A 6 12.24 -18.36 17.01
CA HIS A 6 12.86 -17.15 16.50
C HIS A 6 12.24 -15.94 17.21
N GLN A 7 13.05 -15.27 18.02
CA GLN A 7 12.68 -14.04 18.70
C GLN A 7 13.12 -12.86 17.84
N ILE A 8 12.23 -11.90 17.60
CA ILE A 8 12.53 -10.67 16.85
C ILE A 8 12.59 -9.50 17.84
N LYS A 9 13.65 -8.69 17.78
CA LYS A 9 13.73 -7.45 18.55
C LYS A 9 12.80 -6.38 17.97
N ILE A 10 11.85 -5.95 18.78
CA ILE A 10 10.92 -4.88 18.47
C ILE A 10 11.25 -3.65 19.30
N GLY A 11 11.55 -2.54 18.63
CA GLY A 11 11.61 -1.22 19.24
C GLY A 11 10.25 -0.53 19.17
N LEU A 12 9.94 0.36 20.12
CA LEU A 12 8.73 1.18 20.05
C LEU A 12 9.14 2.65 19.92
N THR A 13 8.51 3.37 19.00
CA THR A 13 8.71 4.82 18.89
C THR A 13 8.01 5.57 20.01
N ASP A 14 8.38 6.84 20.17
CA ASP A 14 7.63 7.78 21.00
C ASP A 14 6.24 8.05 20.42
N ASN A 15 5.34 8.46 21.31
CA ASN A 15 3.99 8.88 20.94
C ASN A 15 4.02 10.28 20.31
N HIS A 16 3.33 10.42 19.18
CA HIS A 16 3.15 11.69 18.46
C HIS A 16 1.69 11.81 17.98
N PRO A 17 1.23 13.00 17.52
CA PRO A 17 -0.11 13.14 16.96
C PRO A 17 -0.37 12.16 15.81
N CYS A 18 -1.54 11.53 15.79
CA CYS A 18 -1.87 10.54 14.77
C CYS A 18 -2.08 11.18 13.40
N SER A 19 -1.44 10.62 12.38
CA SER A 19 -1.52 11.09 11.00
C SER A 19 -2.92 10.95 10.37
N TYR A 20 -3.80 10.12 10.96
CA TYR A 20 -5.13 9.82 10.42
C TYR A 20 -6.29 10.33 11.27
N LEU A 21 -6.12 10.42 12.59
CA LEU A 21 -7.18 10.74 13.56
C LEU A 21 -6.70 11.91 14.44
N PRO A 22 -7.13 13.17 14.18
CA PRO A 22 -6.54 14.37 14.77
C PRO A 22 -6.48 14.40 16.31
N GLU A 23 -7.46 13.79 16.97
CA GLU A 23 -7.58 13.77 18.43
C GLU A 23 -6.90 12.56 19.09
N ARG A 24 -6.13 11.77 18.34
CA ARG A 24 -5.43 10.58 18.84
C ARG A 24 -3.92 10.73 18.73
N LYS A 25 -3.21 9.94 19.55
CA LYS A 25 -1.77 9.75 19.42
C LYS A 25 -1.47 8.42 18.75
N GLU A 26 -0.35 8.36 18.06
CA GLU A 26 0.18 7.15 17.47
C GLU A 26 1.63 6.91 17.86
N ARG A 27 1.99 5.63 17.84
CA ARG A 27 3.36 5.13 17.89
C ARG A 27 3.40 3.84 17.09
N VAL A 28 4.60 3.43 16.68
CA VAL A 28 4.80 2.20 15.93
C VAL A 28 5.80 1.29 16.61
N ALA A 29 5.56 0.00 16.47
CA ALA A 29 6.54 -1.05 16.71
C ALA A 29 7.43 -1.19 15.46
N VAL A 30 8.74 -1.24 15.62
CA VAL A 30 9.73 -1.33 14.54
C VAL A 30 10.53 -2.62 14.70
N ALA A 31 10.64 -3.42 13.64
CA ALA A 31 11.53 -4.58 13.62
C ALA A 31 12.97 -4.10 13.43
N LEU A 32 13.84 -4.38 14.41
CA LEU A 32 15.19 -3.83 14.46
C LEU A 32 16.25 -4.75 13.85
N GLU A 33 15.95 -6.03 13.68
CA GLU A 33 16.95 -7.02 13.28
C GLU A 33 17.16 -7.02 11.77
N ALA A 34 18.42 -6.93 11.35
CA ALA A 34 18.79 -6.81 9.95
C ALA A 34 18.46 -8.07 9.13
N ASP A 35 18.45 -9.24 9.76
CA ASP A 35 18.06 -10.51 9.15
C ASP A 35 16.58 -10.56 8.75
N MET A 36 15.72 -9.75 9.38
CA MET A 36 14.32 -9.58 8.98
C MET A 36 14.15 -8.80 7.67
N HIS A 37 15.20 -8.14 7.20
CA HIS A 37 15.16 -7.31 5.99
C HIS A 37 15.49 -8.17 4.76
N THR A 38 14.59 -9.11 4.47
CA THR A 38 14.57 -9.94 3.26
C THR A 38 13.14 -10.04 2.74
N ALA A 39 12.94 -10.38 1.47
CA ALA A 39 11.60 -10.53 0.90
C ALA A 39 10.75 -11.57 1.66
N ASP A 40 11.34 -12.73 1.97
CA ASP A 40 10.65 -13.84 2.64
C ASP A 40 10.25 -13.49 4.08
N ASN A 41 11.17 -12.90 4.85
CA ASN A 41 10.87 -12.50 6.23
C ASN A 41 9.87 -11.34 6.27
N TYR A 42 9.96 -10.41 5.31
CA TYR A 42 8.98 -9.34 5.20
C TYR A 42 7.59 -9.87 4.84
N GLU A 43 7.48 -10.91 4.01
CA GLU A 43 6.19 -11.56 3.71
C GLU A 43 5.54 -12.14 4.98
N VAL A 44 6.33 -12.76 5.86
CA VAL A 44 5.87 -13.23 7.17
C VAL A 44 5.42 -12.07 8.07
N LEU A 45 6.20 -10.99 8.13
CA LEU A 45 5.88 -9.81 8.93
C LEU A 45 4.62 -9.10 8.39
N LEU A 46 4.46 -9.01 7.08
CA LEU A 46 3.29 -8.44 6.42
C LEU A 46 2.02 -9.24 6.73
N ALA A 47 2.10 -10.57 6.75
CA ALA A 47 1.01 -11.44 7.21
C ALA A 47 0.62 -11.23 8.68
N ASN A 48 1.54 -10.70 9.49
CA ASN A 48 1.34 -10.30 10.89
C ASN A 48 1.04 -8.80 11.06
N GLY A 49 0.75 -8.10 9.96
CA GLY A 49 0.29 -6.73 9.97
C GLY A 49 1.38 -5.67 10.03
N PHE A 50 2.64 -6.02 9.76
CA PHE A 50 3.70 -5.05 9.53
C PHE A 50 3.63 -4.47 8.12
N ARG A 51 4.26 -3.33 7.94
CA ARG A 51 4.45 -2.60 6.68
C ARG A 51 5.87 -2.03 6.67
N ARG A 52 6.32 -1.49 5.55
CA ARG A 52 7.61 -0.79 5.48
C ARG A 52 7.46 0.70 5.20
N SER A 53 8.50 1.47 5.47
CA SER A 53 8.75 2.80 4.91
C SER A 53 10.25 2.95 4.73
N GLY A 54 10.70 3.16 3.49
CA GLY A 54 12.10 2.97 3.14
C GLY A 54 12.54 1.55 3.46
N ASN A 55 13.65 1.42 4.20
CA ASN A 55 14.12 0.14 4.75
C ASN A 55 13.47 -0.24 6.09
N THR A 56 12.74 0.66 6.77
CA THR A 56 12.21 0.40 8.10
C THR A 56 10.93 -0.43 8.03
N ILE A 57 10.87 -1.56 8.75
CA ILE A 57 9.65 -2.38 8.89
C ILE A 57 8.94 -2.03 10.20
N TYR A 58 7.66 -1.66 10.14
CA TYR A 58 6.88 -1.16 11.28
C TYR A 58 5.43 -1.67 11.33
N LYS A 59 4.81 -1.58 12.50
CA LYS A 59 3.38 -1.86 12.74
C LYS A 59 2.80 -0.86 13.73
N PRO A 60 1.60 -0.27 13.49
CA PRO A 60 0.90 0.55 14.48
C PRO A 60 0.79 -0.18 15.81
N HIS A 61 1.18 0.50 16.88
CA HIS A 61 1.17 -0.03 18.25
C HIS A 61 0.74 1.06 19.23
N CYS A 62 -0.38 1.72 18.93
CA CYS A 62 -0.91 2.79 19.77
C CYS A 62 -1.38 2.27 21.13
N ASP A 63 -1.17 3.05 22.19
CA ASP A 63 -1.48 2.62 23.56
C ASP A 63 -2.98 2.43 23.81
N SER A 64 -3.85 3.20 23.13
CA SER A 64 -5.30 3.22 23.35
C SER A 64 -6.16 3.11 22.07
N CYS A 65 -5.54 2.77 20.93
CA CYS A 65 -6.20 2.78 19.62
C CYS A 65 -5.88 1.52 18.81
N HIS A 66 -6.92 0.90 18.24
CA HIS A 66 -6.80 -0.27 17.36
C HIS A 66 -7.46 -0.05 15.99
N SER A 67 -7.68 1.21 15.59
CA SER A 67 -8.39 1.53 14.34
C SER A 67 -7.58 1.16 13.08
N CYS A 68 -6.24 1.09 13.16
CA CYS A 68 -5.40 0.69 12.03
C CYS A 68 -5.42 -0.82 11.83
N GLN A 69 -6.32 -1.32 10.98
CA GLN A 69 -6.49 -2.74 10.70
C GLN A 69 -5.79 -3.11 9.39
N PRO A 70 -4.76 -3.98 9.38
CA PRO A 70 -4.20 -4.51 8.14
C PRO A 70 -5.29 -5.13 7.28
N ILE A 71 -5.27 -4.84 5.98
CA ILE A 71 -6.26 -5.34 5.02
C ILE A 71 -5.57 -5.93 3.80
N ARG A 72 -6.07 -7.08 3.34
CA ARG A 72 -5.62 -7.77 2.12
C ARG A 72 -6.80 -8.28 1.33
N ILE A 73 -6.60 -8.60 0.06
CA ILE A 73 -7.61 -9.20 -0.82
C ILE A 73 -7.12 -10.60 -1.23
N SER A 74 -8.01 -11.59 -1.16
CA SER A 74 -7.76 -12.88 -1.81
C SER A 74 -7.77 -12.69 -3.33
N VAL A 75 -6.61 -12.85 -3.95
CA VAL A 75 -6.45 -12.76 -5.40
C VAL A 75 -7.19 -13.89 -6.13
N PRO A 76 -7.12 -15.18 -5.71
CA PRO A 76 -7.84 -16.24 -6.41
C PRO A 76 -9.37 -16.13 -6.26
N ASP A 77 -9.86 -15.56 -5.17
CA ASP A 77 -11.31 -15.48 -4.90
C ASP A 77 -11.93 -14.14 -5.34
N ILE A 78 -11.19 -13.26 -6.02
CA ILE A 78 -11.65 -11.90 -6.27
C ILE A 78 -13.00 -11.83 -6.99
N GLU A 79 -13.91 -11.02 -6.43
CA GLU A 79 -15.21 -10.72 -7.02
C GLU A 79 -15.36 -9.22 -7.29
N LEU A 80 -15.42 -8.83 -8.56
CA LEU A 80 -15.61 -7.44 -8.95
C LEU A 80 -17.07 -7.01 -8.76
N SER A 81 -17.27 -5.93 -8.00
CA SER A 81 -18.57 -5.27 -7.86
C SER A 81 -19.05 -4.66 -9.19
N ARG A 82 -20.35 -4.37 -9.30
CA ARG A 82 -20.93 -3.69 -10.47
C ARG A 82 -20.26 -2.34 -10.77
N SER A 83 -19.88 -1.59 -9.73
CA SER A 83 -19.21 -0.29 -9.89
C SER A 83 -17.79 -0.44 -10.41
N GLN A 84 -17.03 -1.43 -9.93
CA GLN A 84 -15.68 -1.76 -10.43
C GLN A 84 -15.72 -2.24 -11.89
N LYS A 85 -16.67 -3.12 -12.25
CA LYS A 85 -16.87 -3.56 -13.65
C LYS A 85 -17.18 -2.40 -14.58
N ARG A 86 -18.04 -1.47 -14.15
CA ARG A 86 -18.35 -0.24 -14.90
C ARG A 86 -17.14 0.68 -15.02
N LEU A 87 -16.33 0.79 -13.97
CA LEU A 87 -15.11 1.58 -13.98
C LEU A 87 -14.08 1.02 -14.98
N LEU A 88 -13.85 -0.30 -14.99
CA LEU A 88 -13.02 -0.97 -16.00
C LEU A 88 -13.54 -0.75 -17.42
N THR A 89 -14.86 -0.77 -17.60
CA THR A 89 -15.47 -0.49 -18.92
C THR A 89 -15.17 0.93 -19.40
N LYS A 90 -15.19 1.92 -18.51
CA LYS A 90 -14.81 3.31 -18.83
C LYS A 90 -13.30 3.47 -19.07
N ALA A 91 -12.49 2.63 -18.42
CA ALA A 91 -11.03 2.67 -18.51
C ALA A 91 -10.46 1.91 -19.73
N ARG A 92 -11.30 1.41 -20.65
CA ARG A 92 -10.85 0.60 -21.81
C ARG A 92 -9.87 1.30 -22.75
N SER A 93 -9.90 2.62 -22.81
CA SER A 93 -8.96 3.42 -23.59
C SER A 93 -7.62 3.65 -22.89
N LEU A 94 -7.55 3.35 -21.58
CA LEU A 94 -6.32 3.45 -20.81
C LEU A 94 -5.46 2.21 -21.05
N SER A 95 -4.16 2.41 -20.96
CA SER A 95 -3.18 1.31 -20.93
C SER A 95 -2.46 1.31 -19.59
N TRP A 96 -1.96 0.17 -19.17
CA TRP A 96 -1.16 0.06 -17.96
C TRP A 96 0.01 -0.91 -18.15
N SER A 97 1.06 -0.75 -17.36
CA SER A 97 2.17 -1.70 -17.31
C SER A 97 2.86 -1.69 -15.95
N MET A 98 3.36 -2.86 -15.53
CA MET A 98 4.20 -2.98 -14.35
C MET A 98 5.68 -2.80 -14.75
N LYS A 99 6.38 -1.85 -14.11
CA LYS A 99 7.76 -1.47 -14.47
C LYS A 99 8.68 -1.50 -13.25
N ARG A 100 9.96 -1.81 -13.47
CA ARG A 100 10.99 -1.72 -12.41
C ARG A 100 11.46 -0.30 -12.11
N ASN A 101 11.27 0.62 -13.06
CA ASN A 101 11.68 2.01 -12.96
C ASN A 101 10.50 2.93 -13.27
N MET A 102 10.53 4.13 -12.70
CA MET A 102 9.54 5.18 -12.97
C MET A 102 9.87 5.93 -14.27
N ASP A 103 8.85 6.38 -14.99
CA ASP A 103 9.02 7.25 -16.18
C ASP A 103 9.47 8.66 -15.81
N GLU A 104 10.24 9.33 -16.67
CA GLU A 104 10.85 10.64 -16.40
C GLU A 104 9.86 11.70 -15.85
N ASN A 105 8.61 11.71 -16.34
CA ASN A 105 7.58 12.68 -15.96
C ASN A 105 6.80 12.32 -14.67
N TRP A 106 7.22 11.29 -13.94
CA TRP A 106 6.51 10.84 -12.73
C TRP A 106 6.40 11.93 -11.67
N PHE A 107 7.44 12.76 -11.51
CA PHE A 107 7.51 13.73 -10.41
C PHE A 107 6.55 14.89 -10.61
N ASP A 108 6.31 15.29 -11.86
CA ASP A 108 5.33 16.32 -12.19
C ASP A 108 3.91 15.87 -11.80
N LEU A 109 3.54 14.62 -12.14
CA LEU A 109 2.30 13.99 -11.68
C LEU A 109 2.21 13.90 -10.15
N TYR A 110 3.27 13.44 -9.49
CA TYR A 110 3.35 13.37 -8.03
C TYR A 110 3.17 14.75 -7.38
N SER A 111 3.83 15.77 -7.90
CA SER A 111 3.75 17.13 -7.39
C SER A 111 2.32 17.67 -7.46
N ARG A 112 1.65 17.55 -8.62
CA ARG A 112 0.23 17.92 -8.77
C ARG A 112 -0.66 17.19 -7.76
N TYR A 113 -0.46 15.88 -7.61
CA TYR A 113 -1.23 15.08 -6.67
C TYR A 113 -1.06 15.55 -5.21
N ILE A 114 0.18 15.75 -4.76
CA ILE A 114 0.46 16.20 -3.39
C ILE A 114 -0.10 17.60 -3.13
N VAL A 115 0.08 18.54 -4.06
CA VAL A 115 -0.45 19.90 -3.92
C VAL A 115 -1.98 19.88 -3.83
N ALA A 116 -2.65 19.06 -4.64
CA ALA A 116 -4.11 19.01 -4.69
C ALA A 116 -4.75 18.23 -3.52
N ARG A 117 -4.13 17.13 -3.07
CA ARG A 117 -4.75 16.17 -2.12
C ARG A 117 -4.11 16.16 -0.73
N HIS A 118 -2.86 16.60 -0.59
CA HIS A 118 -2.05 16.43 0.62
C HIS A 118 -1.37 17.72 1.09
N ARG A 119 -1.94 18.89 0.77
CA ARG A 119 -1.38 20.20 1.13
C ARG A 119 -1.09 20.38 2.63
N ASN A 120 -1.88 19.73 3.49
CA ASN A 120 -1.72 19.79 4.96
C ASN A 120 -1.02 18.54 5.53
N GLY A 121 -0.53 17.65 4.67
CA GLY A 121 0.11 16.40 5.07
C GLY A 121 1.64 16.49 5.13
N THR A 122 2.27 15.48 5.73
CA THR A 122 3.72 15.39 5.93
C THR A 122 4.53 15.31 4.63
N MET A 123 3.89 14.98 3.50
CA MET A 123 4.52 14.94 2.18
C MET A 123 4.52 16.29 1.44
N TYR A 124 3.96 17.35 2.05
CA TYR A 124 3.98 18.70 1.50
C TYR A 124 5.13 19.53 2.12
N PRO A 125 5.88 20.31 1.31
CA PRO A 125 5.84 20.38 -0.16
C PRO A 125 6.45 19.13 -0.82
N PRO A 126 6.04 18.79 -2.06
CA PRO A 126 6.54 17.60 -2.73
C PRO A 126 8.04 17.71 -3.03
N LYS A 127 8.83 16.73 -2.57
CA LYS A 127 10.27 16.62 -2.85
C LYS A 127 10.62 15.24 -3.40
N LYS A 128 11.50 15.21 -4.41
CA LYS A 128 12.00 13.95 -5.01
C LYS A 128 12.72 13.09 -3.98
N ASP A 129 13.55 13.70 -3.15
CA ASP A 129 14.36 12.98 -2.16
C ASP A 129 13.51 12.35 -1.06
N ASP A 130 12.49 13.06 -0.56
CA ASP A 130 11.54 12.51 0.40
C ASP A 130 10.82 11.29 -0.20
N PHE A 131 10.36 11.39 -1.46
CA PHE A 131 9.75 10.27 -2.16
C PHE A 131 10.70 9.08 -2.31
N ALA A 132 11.95 9.34 -2.73
CA ALA A 132 12.96 8.31 -2.90
C ALA A 132 13.27 7.63 -1.56
N HIS A 133 13.34 8.37 -0.46
CA HIS A 133 13.64 7.84 0.87
C HIS A 133 12.57 6.86 1.35
N PHE A 134 11.28 7.19 1.19
CA PHE A 134 10.22 6.31 1.68
C PHE A 134 9.88 5.16 0.71
N SER A 135 10.08 5.35 -0.60
CA SER A 135 9.75 4.33 -1.61
C SER A 135 10.84 3.28 -1.80
N ARG A 136 12.12 3.68 -1.80
CA ARG A 136 13.25 2.79 -2.06
C ARG A 136 13.58 1.92 -0.85
N ASN A 137 14.03 0.72 -1.14
CA ASN A 137 14.58 -0.21 -0.16
C ASN A 137 15.69 -1.03 -0.85
N GLN A 138 16.47 -1.79 -0.08
CA GLN A 138 17.63 -2.54 -0.59
C GLN A 138 17.41 -4.06 -0.67
N TRP A 139 16.32 -4.56 -0.11
CA TRP A 139 16.13 -5.99 0.20
C TRP A 139 14.83 -6.57 -0.37
N LEU A 140 14.04 -5.77 -1.08
CA LEU A 140 12.75 -6.13 -1.65
C LEU A 140 12.62 -5.62 -3.07
N THR A 141 11.96 -6.42 -3.91
CA THR A 141 11.64 -6.00 -5.27
C THR A 141 10.44 -5.06 -5.25
N THR A 142 10.69 -3.77 -5.47
CA THR A 142 9.62 -2.79 -5.70
C THR A 142 9.45 -2.56 -7.20
N GLN A 143 8.20 -2.60 -7.65
CA GLN A 143 7.79 -2.27 -9.01
C GLN A 143 6.73 -1.17 -8.99
N PHE A 144 6.46 -0.61 -10.15
CA PHE A 144 5.62 0.57 -10.35
C PHE A 144 4.60 0.27 -11.44
N LEU A 145 3.33 0.17 -11.04
CA LEU A 145 2.23 0.08 -11.99
C LEU A 145 1.96 1.47 -12.53
N HIS A 146 2.19 1.68 -13.82
CA HIS A 146 1.92 2.93 -14.53
C HIS A 146 0.60 2.81 -15.28
N ILE A 147 -0.24 3.85 -15.24
CA ILE A 147 -1.47 3.97 -16.02
C ILE A 147 -1.36 5.17 -16.96
N TYR A 148 -1.66 4.96 -18.23
CA TYR A 148 -1.55 5.96 -19.28
C TYR A 148 -2.89 6.22 -19.97
N GLU A 149 -3.11 7.49 -20.31
CA GLU A 149 -4.12 7.91 -21.29
C GLU A 149 -3.39 8.37 -22.55
N GLY A 150 -3.47 7.57 -23.61
CA GLY A 150 -2.56 7.72 -24.75
C GLY A 150 -1.10 7.55 -24.31
N GLN A 151 -0.27 8.58 -24.51
CA GLN A 151 1.12 8.60 -24.04
C GLN A 151 1.32 9.31 -22.70
N ARG A 152 0.27 9.91 -22.14
CA ARG A 152 0.36 10.68 -20.89
C ARG A 152 0.25 9.75 -19.69
N LEU A 153 1.24 9.80 -18.80
CA LEU A 153 1.19 9.13 -17.50
C LEU A 153 0.18 9.84 -16.58
N ILE A 154 -0.83 9.11 -16.12
CA ILE A 154 -1.92 9.65 -15.29
C ILE A 154 -2.02 9.02 -13.90
N ALA A 155 -1.40 7.86 -13.65
CA ALA A 155 -1.30 7.28 -12.31
C ALA A 155 -0.08 6.38 -12.17
N VAL A 156 0.43 6.29 -10.94
CA VAL A 156 1.46 5.35 -10.54
C VAL A 156 1.09 4.71 -9.21
N ALA A 157 1.16 3.39 -9.12
CA ALA A 157 1.10 2.64 -7.87
C ALA A 157 2.44 1.94 -7.59
N VAL A 158 3.09 2.35 -6.50
CA VAL A 158 4.28 1.70 -5.94
C VAL A 158 3.84 0.39 -5.29
N THR A 159 4.41 -0.72 -5.75
CA THR A 159 3.99 -2.07 -5.38
C THR A 159 5.21 -2.90 -5.02
N ASP A 160 5.22 -3.46 -3.82
CA ASP A 160 6.23 -4.46 -3.44
C ASP A 160 5.79 -5.84 -3.88
N ILE A 161 6.72 -6.60 -4.45
CA ILE A 161 6.47 -7.94 -4.99
C ILE A 161 7.26 -8.96 -4.15
N MET A 162 6.53 -9.93 -3.58
CA MET A 162 7.06 -11.09 -2.87
C MET A 162 6.61 -12.38 -3.59
N ASP A 163 6.97 -13.56 -3.09
CA ASP A 163 6.70 -14.81 -3.79
C ASP A 163 5.20 -15.13 -3.85
N HIS A 164 4.50 -15.06 -2.72
CA HIS A 164 3.07 -15.40 -2.66
C HIS A 164 2.15 -14.18 -2.61
N CYS A 165 2.68 -12.96 -2.51
CA CYS A 165 1.84 -11.76 -2.47
C CYS A 165 2.47 -10.51 -3.08
N ALA A 166 1.63 -9.51 -3.28
CA ALA A 166 2.05 -8.15 -3.55
C ALA A 166 1.53 -7.22 -2.45
N SER A 167 2.22 -6.09 -2.25
CA SER A 167 1.84 -5.06 -1.29
C SER A 167 1.73 -3.72 -1.99
N ALA A 168 0.50 -3.22 -2.13
CA ALA A 168 0.23 -1.86 -2.60
C ALA A 168 0.73 -0.87 -1.54
N PHE A 169 1.81 -0.16 -1.85
CA PHE A 169 2.52 0.67 -0.89
C PHE A 169 2.03 2.11 -0.91
N TYR A 170 2.04 2.73 -2.09
CA TYR A 170 1.64 4.12 -2.28
C TYR A 170 1.09 4.34 -3.69
N THR A 171 0.12 5.25 -3.85
CA THR A 171 -0.46 5.57 -5.16
C THR A 171 -0.63 7.07 -5.30
N PHE A 172 -0.18 7.62 -6.42
CA PHE A 172 -0.43 9.01 -6.82
C PHE A 172 -0.95 9.04 -8.25
N PHE A 173 -1.78 10.03 -8.55
CA PHE A 173 -2.52 10.07 -9.82
C PHE A 173 -3.00 11.48 -10.14
N GLU A 174 -3.50 11.68 -11.35
CA GLU A 174 -4.01 12.96 -11.83
C GLU A 174 -5.25 13.36 -10.98
N PRO A 175 -5.14 14.38 -10.11
CA PRO A 175 -6.16 14.64 -9.08
C PRO A 175 -7.51 15.08 -9.61
N GLU A 176 -7.54 15.64 -10.83
CA GLU A 176 -8.73 16.19 -11.51
C GLU A 176 -9.36 15.21 -12.52
N HIS A 177 -8.81 14.00 -12.66
CA HIS A 177 -9.34 13.02 -13.60
C HIS A 177 -10.73 12.50 -13.19
N GLU A 178 -11.65 12.34 -14.14
CA GLU A 178 -13.04 11.93 -13.87
C GLU A 178 -13.17 10.49 -13.35
N LEU A 179 -12.28 9.60 -13.80
CA LEU A 179 -12.23 8.22 -13.32
C LEU A 179 -11.56 8.13 -11.95
N SER A 180 -11.99 7.15 -11.14
CA SER A 180 -11.34 6.84 -9.87
C SER A 180 -10.02 6.10 -10.10
N LEU A 181 -8.96 6.85 -10.42
CA LEU A 181 -7.64 6.30 -10.76
C LEU A 181 -7.02 5.49 -9.62
N GLY A 182 -7.23 5.88 -8.35
CA GLY A 182 -6.80 5.09 -7.20
C GLY A 182 -7.48 3.70 -7.14
N THR A 183 -8.77 3.62 -7.46
CA THR A 183 -9.48 2.33 -7.53
C THR A 183 -9.01 1.52 -8.73
N LEU A 184 -8.79 2.16 -9.88
CA LEU A 184 -8.24 1.51 -11.08
C LEU A 184 -6.85 0.93 -10.83
N ALA A 185 -5.98 1.65 -10.12
CA ALA A 185 -4.66 1.16 -9.77
C ALA A 185 -4.74 -0.15 -8.97
N VAL A 186 -5.62 -0.24 -7.98
CA VAL A 186 -5.82 -1.49 -7.22
C VAL A 186 -6.38 -2.60 -8.13
N LEU A 187 -7.33 -2.29 -9.01
CA LEU A 187 -7.87 -3.27 -9.95
C LEU A 187 -6.81 -3.82 -10.93
N PHE A 188 -5.93 -2.96 -11.47
CA PHE A 188 -4.84 -3.41 -12.32
C PHE A 188 -3.73 -4.13 -11.53
N GLN A 189 -3.49 -3.76 -10.27
CA GLN A 189 -2.61 -4.53 -9.39
C GLN A 189 -3.17 -5.93 -9.14
N LEU A 190 -4.49 -6.08 -9.01
CA LEU A 190 -5.15 -7.38 -8.89
C LEU A 190 -5.03 -8.19 -10.17
N GLU A 191 -5.25 -7.58 -11.34
CA GLU A 191 -5.05 -8.21 -12.65
C GLU A 191 -3.63 -8.75 -12.78
N PHE A 192 -2.62 -7.93 -12.49
CA PHE A 192 -1.22 -8.37 -12.42
C PHE A 192 -1.00 -9.51 -11.42
N CYS A 193 -1.58 -9.43 -10.21
CA CYS A 193 -1.45 -10.47 -9.21
C CYS A 193 -2.06 -11.81 -9.66
N GLN A 194 -3.15 -11.78 -10.44
CA GLN A 194 -3.77 -12.98 -11.00
C GLN A 194 -2.86 -13.62 -12.06
N GLU A 195 -2.28 -12.82 -12.96
CA GLU A 195 -1.31 -13.28 -13.97
C GLU A 195 -0.09 -13.93 -13.32
N GLU A 196 0.41 -13.32 -12.24
CA GLU A 196 1.56 -13.79 -11.46
C GLU A 196 1.19 -14.85 -10.39
N LYS A 197 -0.06 -15.32 -10.38
CA LYS A 197 -0.57 -16.36 -9.45
C LYS A 197 -0.32 -16.07 -7.97
N LYS A 198 -0.33 -14.79 -7.59
CA LYS A 198 -0.22 -14.37 -6.18
C LYS A 198 -1.48 -14.79 -5.42
N GLN A 199 -1.31 -15.07 -4.13
CA GLN A 199 -2.40 -15.41 -3.21
C GLN A 199 -3.07 -14.14 -2.66
N TRP A 200 -2.27 -13.11 -2.37
CA TRP A 200 -2.74 -11.93 -1.66
C TRP A 200 -2.28 -10.63 -2.31
N LEU A 201 -3.16 -9.63 -2.30
CA LEU A 201 -2.79 -8.23 -2.47
C LEU A 201 -3.04 -7.48 -1.15
N TYR A 202 -1.98 -7.02 -0.50
CA TYR A 202 -2.07 -6.23 0.73
C TYR A 202 -2.29 -4.74 0.41
N LEU A 203 -3.33 -4.13 0.99
CA LEU A 203 -3.70 -2.72 0.76
C LEU A 203 -3.30 -1.80 1.92
N GLY A 204 -2.38 -2.23 2.77
CA GLY A 204 -1.94 -1.49 3.96
C GLY A 204 -2.97 -1.53 5.08
N TYR A 205 -3.24 -0.39 5.72
CA TYR A 205 -4.19 -0.29 6.82
C TYR A 205 -5.53 0.29 6.36
N GLN A 206 -6.62 -0.28 6.86
CA GLN A 206 -7.97 0.24 6.82
C GLN A 206 -8.25 0.93 8.15
N ILE A 207 -8.85 2.11 8.10
CA ILE A 207 -9.29 2.90 9.26
C ILE A 207 -10.71 3.37 8.93
N ASP A 208 -11.71 2.90 9.67
CA ASP A 208 -13.11 3.11 9.32
C ASP A 208 -13.52 4.58 9.42
N GLU A 209 -12.96 5.30 10.40
CA GLU A 209 -13.17 6.74 10.63
C GLU A 209 -12.40 7.64 9.65
N CYS A 210 -11.55 7.08 8.78
CA CYS A 210 -10.73 7.83 7.82
C CYS A 210 -11.26 7.66 6.39
N PRO A 211 -11.89 8.68 5.77
CA PRO A 211 -12.45 8.57 4.41
C PRO A 211 -11.42 8.15 3.35
N ALA A 212 -10.17 8.60 3.49
CA ALA A 212 -9.08 8.26 2.58
C ALA A 212 -8.67 6.78 2.65
N MET A 213 -8.95 6.09 3.75
CA MET A 213 -8.65 4.66 3.91
C MET A 213 -9.86 3.78 3.61
N ASN A 214 -11.08 4.28 3.85
CA ASN A 214 -12.31 3.50 3.83
C ASN A 214 -12.63 2.83 2.48
N TYR A 215 -12.10 3.32 1.35
CA TYR A 215 -12.38 2.71 0.05
C TYR A 215 -11.95 1.23 -0.07
N LYS A 216 -10.99 0.76 0.74
CA LYS A 216 -10.40 -0.59 0.65
C LYS A 216 -11.39 -1.71 0.96
N VAL A 217 -12.39 -1.46 1.81
CA VAL A 217 -13.42 -2.47 2.14
C VAL A 217 -14.40 -2.74 0.99
N ARG A 218 -14.33 -1.92 -0.08
CA ARG A 218 -15.19 -2.06 -1.28
C ARG A 218 -14.68 -3.12 -2.25
N PHE A 219 -13.48 -3.66 -2.02
CA PHE A 219 -12.99 -4.83 -2.75
C PHE A 219 -13.50 -6.08 -2.03
N HIS A 220 -14.36 -6.85 -2.71
CA HIS A 220 -14.91 -8.07 -2.12
C HIS A 220 -13.82 -9.13 -1.91
N ARG A 221 -14.06 -10.05 -0.97
CA ARG A 221 -13.05 -11.00 -0.46
C ARG A 221 -11.82 -10.33 0.15
N HIS A 222 -11.98 -9.12 0.66
CA HIS A 222 -10.99 -8.55 1.55
C HIS A 222 -11.06 -9.21 2.92
N GLN A 223 -9.90 -9.36 3.55
CA GLN A 223 -9.77 -9.77 4.92
C GLN A 223 -9.13 -8.66 5.72
N LYS A 224 -9.61 -8.42 6.94
CA LYS A 224 -8.95 -7.56 7.92
C LYS A 224 -8.26 -8.42 8.98
N LEU A 225 -7.09 -8.01 9.45
CA LEU A 225 -6.43 -8.66 10.58
C LEU A 225 -7.02 -8.11 11.89
N VAL A 226 -7.84 -8.92 12.56
CA VAL A 226 -8.52 -8.57 13.82
C VAL A 226 -8.21 -9.64 14.85
N ASN A 227 -7.71 -9.23 16.02
CA ASN A 227 -7.28 -10.14 17.10
C ASN A 227 -6.33 -11.24 16.59
N GLN A 228 -5.34 -10.85 15.76
CA GLN A 228 -4.35 -11.73 15.15
C GLN A 228 -4.93 -12.84 14.25
N ARG A 229 -6.16 -12.66 13.77
CA ARG A 229 -6.81 -13.56 12.80
C ARG A 229 -7.34 -12.76 11.63
N TRP A 230 -7.11 -13.26 10.42
CA TRP A 230 -7.67 -12.70 9.21
C TRP A 230 -9.16 -13.07 9.13
N GLN A 231 -10.03 -12.07 8.98
CA GLN A 231 -11.49 -12.22 8.93
C GLN A 231 -12.05 -11.49 7.71
N GLY A 232 -12.95 -12.16 6.97
CA GLY A 232 -13.61 -11.63 5.76
C GLY A 232 -13.77 -12.68 4.66
#